data_AF-A0A3D2GB72-F1
#
_entry.id   AF-A0A3D2GB72-F1
#
_cell.length_a   1.000
_cell.length_b   1.000
_cell.length_c   1.000
_cell.angle_alpha   90.00
_cell.angle_beta   90.00
_cell.angle_gamma   90.00
#
_symmetry.space_group_name_H-M   'P 1'
#
loop_
_entity.id
_entity.type
_entity.pdbx_description
1 polymer ?
#
loop_
_entity_poly.entity_id
_entity_poly.type
_entity_poly.pdbx_seq_one_letter_code
_entity_poly.pdbx_strand_id
1 'polypeptide(L)'
;METRNVAFLSDDWYIDGETAWFLYSNVGALLKYNFVTGKCEFVSIIPNEENCSFRQYIKCIKTGDDIIVLPDYGHFILFYSLKKDCWAKVEIETSKKSRLACWNYIKKGEKIYILSNGIKKVIELDIKEKKIMKYYDVSKALDDYFGSVVMTSDSFYIVSSAYLTVYIFNCLSKEVSLFNIPTNLEDNFRTICYDNKLLWLSGRKKKIYKCNTETNQLDIFEEFPNDFGIYNFANKFDHIIECELERYDVPLFIESVKLDKKVWFIPFQTNKILFLDTVTNKLNEFVILDEEETETSLKNNILGHKYLVEYIRENRYIGLYSLKNEYMIEIDSDKLNYRIVPFDFDNSCIEIFENKIFTEVRKMDTIIYTEIIRDFQCNKMGKNEKIGSKIYFSINSSK
;
A
#
# COMPACT_ATOMS: atom_id res chain seq x y z
N MET A 1 -10.19 -6.34 -32.67
CA MET A 1 -10.57 -5.28 -31.73
C MET A 1 -9.52 -5.34 -30.63
N GLU A 2 -8.56 -4.43 -30.66
CA GLU A 2 -7.56 -4.33 -29.58
C GLU A 2 -8.32 -3.95 -28.31
N THR A 3 -8.33 -4.84 -27.32
CA THR A 3 -8.74 -4.52 -25.96
C THR A 3 -7.83 -3.41 -25.48
N ARG A 4 -8.33 -2.16 -25.51
CA ARG A 4 -7.69 -1.08 -24.77
C ARG A 4 -7.86 -1.41 -23.30
N ASN A 5 -6.81 -1.91 -22.66
CA ASN A 5 -6.75 -1.94 -21.21
C ASN A 5 -6.83 -0.48 -20.75
N VAL A 6 -7.95 -0.12 -20.14
CA VAL A 6 -8.08 1.18 -19.48
C VAL A 6 -7.31 1.04 -18.17
N ALA A 7 -6.26 1.85 -18.01
CA ALA A 7 -5.48 1.89 -16.77
C ALA A 7 -6.42 2.05 -15.58
N PHE A 8 -6.42 1.08 -14.68
CA PHE A 8 -7.18 1.16 -13.44
C PHE A 8 -6.20 1.13 -12.26
N LEU A 9 -6.41 2.05 -11.33
CA LEU A 9 -5.62 2.13 -10.11
C LEU A 9 -6.52 1.70 -8.96
N SER A 10 -6.10 0.67 -8.26
CA SER A 10 -6.65 0.24 -6.97
C SER A 10 -5.49 0.06 -5.99
N ASP A 11 -5.80 -0.17 -4.72
CA ASP A 11 -4.78 -0.29 -3.69
C ASP A 11 -4.92 -1.59 -2.86
N ASP A 12 -6.08 -2.27 -2.95
CA ASP A 12 -6.36 -3.54 -2.28
C ASP A 12 -7.69 -4.15 -2.77
N TRP A 13 -7.70 -5.46 -2.99
CA TRP A 13 -8.84 -6.26 -3.41
C TRP A 13 -9.28 -7.20 -2.29
N TYR A 14 -10.53 -7.06 -1.87
CA TYR A 14 -11.16 -7.98 -0.94
C TYR A 14 -11.61 -9.25 -1.67
N ILE A 15 -10.95 -10.37 -1.41
CA ILE A 15 -11.26 -11.66 -2.02
C ILE A 15 -12.44 -12.33 -1.30
N ASP A 16 -13.48 -12.67 -2.04
CA ASP A 16 -14.68 -13.40 -1.61
C ASP A 16 -14.90 -14.60 -2.56
N GLY A 17 -14.21 -15.71 -2.27
CA GLY A 17 -14.22 -16.92 -3.11
C GLY A 17 -13.67 -16.65 -4.52
N GLU A 18 -14.50 -16.90 -5.53
CA GLU A 18 -14.16 -16.67 -6.95
C GLU A 18 -14.35 -15.22 -7.39
N THR A 19 -14.72 -14.33 -6.47
CA THR A 19 -14.91 -12.90 -6.75
C THR A 19 -13.98 -12.04 -5.90
N ALA A 20 -13.74 -10.82 -6.35
CA ALA A 20 -13.09 -9.78 -5.58
C ALA A 20 -13.91 -8.50 -5.60
N TRP A 21 -13.80 -7.72 -4.53
CA TRP A 21 -14.35 -6.37 -4.45
C TRP A 21 -13.20 -5.39 -4.27
N PHE A 22 -13.23 -4.28 -4.98
CA PHE A 22 -12.15 -3.31 -4.93
C PHE A 22 -12.65 -1.93 -5.33
N LEU A 23 -11.82 -0.92 -5.07
CA LEU A 23 -12.14 0.46 -5.37
C LEU A 23 -11.31 0.90 -6.57
N TYR A 24 -11.96 1.51 -7.56
CA TYR A 24 -11.26 2.24 -8.60
C TYR A 24 -10.89 3.62 -8.07
N SER A 25 -9.66 3.75 -7.54
CA SER A 25 -9.18 4.91 -6.79
C SER A 25 -9.24 6.21 -7.59
N ASN A 26 -9.08 6.17 -8.92
CA ASN A 26 -9.19 7.38 -9.76
C ASN A 26 -10.62 7.90 -9.81
N VAL A 27 -11.57 7.03 -10.12
CA VAL A 27 -12.96 7.39 -10.39
C VAL A 27 -13.80 7.50 -9.11
N GLY A 28 -13.35 6.88 -8.01
CA GLY A 28 -14.15 6.72 -6.81
C GLY A 28 -15.36 5.82 -7.09
N ALA A 29 -15.10 4.60 -7.53
CA ALA A 29 -16.14 3.60 -7.81
C ALA A 29 -15.86 2.30 -7.05
N LEU A 30 -16.92 1.65 -6.58
CA LEU A 30 -16.87 0.28 -6.09
C LEU A 30 -17.11 -0.67 -7.27
N LEU A 31 -16.22 -1.64 -7.39
CA LEU A 31 -16.21 -2.63 -8.46
C LEU A 31 -16.22 -4.05 -7.90
N LYS A 32 -16.68 -4.98 -8.72
CA LYS A 32 -16.66 -6.41 -8.44
C LYS A 32 -16.01 -7.14 -9.60
N TYR A 33 -15.01 -7.95 -9.32
CA TYR A 33 -14.32 -8.77 -10.31
C TYR A 33 -14.61 -10.25 -10.10
N ASN A 34 -14.68 -11.02 -11.19
CA ASN A 34 -14.84 -12.47 -11.15
C ASN A 34 -13.62 -13.16 -11.78
N PHE A 35 -12.88 -13.93 -10.97
CA PHE A 35 -11.64 -14.59 -11.38
C PHE A 35 -11.83 -15.70 -12.43
N VAL A 36 -13.03 -16.28 -12.53
CA VAL A 36 -13.33 -17.35 -13.49
C VAL A 36 -13.60 -16.78 -14.89
N THR A 37 -14.34 -15.68 -14.95
CA THR A 37 -14.77 -15.06 -16.22
C THR A 37 -13.86 -13.94 -16.70
N GLY A 38 -13.02 -13.38 -15.82
CA GLY A 38 -12.18 -12.22 -16.13
C GLY A 38 -12.95 -10.89 -16.16
N LYS A 39 -14.24 -10.89 -15.80
CA LYS A 39 -15.11 -9.72 -15.93
C LYS A 39 -15.10 -8.86 -14.67
N CYS A 40 -15.05 -7.56 -14.90
CA CYS A 40 -15.20 -6.50 -13.91
C CYS A 40 -16.55 -5.80 -14.10
N GLU A 41 -17.36 -5.79 -13.05
CA GLU A 41 -18.71 -5.24 -13.00
C GLU A 41 -18.75 -3.97 -12.15
N PHE A 42 -19.46 -2.96 -12.64
CA PHE A 42 -19.74 -1.76 -11.87
C PHE A 42 -20.77 -2.04 -10.77
N VAL A 43 -20.51 -1.54 -9.56
CA VAL A 43 -21.42 -1.71 -8.43
C VAL A 43 -22.05 -0.38 -8.05
N SER A 44 -21.24 0.61 -7.70
CA SER A 44 -21.75 1.92 -7.25
C SER A 44 -20.67 3.00 -7.32
N ILE A 45 -21.07 4.25 -7.49
CA ILE A 45 -20.18 5.41 -7.31
C ILE A 45 -20.08 5.72 -5.82
N ILE A 46 -18.85 5.88 -5.34
CA ILE A 46 -18.58 6.29 -3.97
C ILE A 46 -19.04 7.75 -3.80
N PRO A 47 -19.80 8.08 -2.75
CA PRO A 47 -20.17 9.45 -2.47
C PRO A 47 -18.92 10.29 -2.16
N ASN A 48 -18.56 11.17 -3.11
CA ASN A 48 -17.40 12.04 -2.96
C ASN A 48 -17.60 13.07 -1.83
N GLU A 49 -16.61 13.21 -0.96
CA GLU A 49 -16.62 14.23 0.10
C GLU A 49 -16.13 15.59 -0.41
N GLU A 50 -15.18 15.56 -1.35
CA GLU A 50 -14.49 16.73 -1.89
C GLU A 50 -14.41 16.69 -3.43
N ASN A 51 -13.87 17.75 -4.03
CA ASN A 51 -13.80 17.96 -5.48
C ASN A 51 -12.80 17.03 -6.23
N CYS A 52 -12.12 16.12 -5.54
CA CYS A 52 -11.23 15.12 -6.12
C CYS A 52 -11.37 13.77 -5.40
N SER A 53 -11.71 12.73 -6.15
CA SER A 53 -11.92 11.33 -5.73
C SER A 53 -10.64 10.53 -5.51
N PHE A 54 -9.49 10.95 -6.05
CA PHE A 54 -8.28 10.13 -6.08
C PHE A 54 -7.87 9.69 -4.67
N ARG A 55 -7.89 8.37 -4.43
CA ARG A 55 -7.58 7.75 -3.12
C ARG A 55 -8.31 8.41 -1.94
N GLN A 56 -9.52 8.94 -2.13
CA GLN A 56 -10.35 9.28 -0.96
C GLN A 56 -10.59 8.03 -0.11
N TYR A 57 -10.75 6.89 -0.78
CA TYR A 57 -10.95 5.58 -0.21
C TYR A 57 -10.09 4.58 -0.96
N ILE A 58 -9.52 3.61 -0.25
CA ILE A 58 -8.53 2.70 -0.85
C ILE A 58 -8.81 1.21 -0.61
N LYS A 59 -9.68 0.89 0.34
CA LYS A 59 -9.88 -0.50 0.79
C LYS A 59 -11.35 -0.75 1.05
N CYS A 60 -11.81 -1.95 0.72
CA CYS A 60 -13.16 -2.39 1.01
C CYS A 60 -13.17 -3.74 1.73
N ILE A 61 -14.27 -4.03 2.41
CA ILE A 61 -14.45 -5.23 3.23
C ILE A 61 -15.89 -5.69 3.06
N LYS A 62 -16.11 -6.90 2.54
CA LYS A 62 -17.47 -7.45 2.48
C LYS A 62 -17.87 -8.09 3.82
N THR A 63 -19.05 -7.73 4.31
CA THR A 63 -19.62 -8.24 5.55
C THR A 63 -21.09 -8.59 5.36
N GLY A 64 -21.35 -9.85 5.00
CA GLY A 64 -22.72 -10.29 4.67
C GLY A 64 -23.24 -9.54 3.44
N ASP A 65 -24.30 -8.76 3.64
CA ASP A 65 -24.96 -7.94 2.62
C ASP A 65 -24.46 -6.49 2.55
N ASP A 66 -23.45 -6.13 3.35
CA ASP A 66 -22.85 -4.79 3.33
C ASP A 66 -21.39 -4.85 2.86
N ILE A 67 -20.93 -3.77 2.22
CA ILE A 67 -19.53 -3.52 1.89
C ILE A 67 -19.08 -2.28 2.65
N ILE A 68 -18.09 -2.45 3.51
CA ILE A 68 -17.48 -1.37 4.28
C ILE A 68 -16.31 -0.84 3.49
N VAL A 69 -16.22 0.48 3.36
CA VAL A 69 -15.16 1.16 2.61
C VAL A 69 -14.39 2.07 3.55
N LEU A 70 -13.06 1.89 3.57
CA LEU A 70 -12.14 2.55 4.48
C LEU A 70 -11.49 3.77 3.82
N PRO A 71 -11.43 4.92 4.52
CA PRO A 71 -10.87 6.14 3.96
C PRO A 71 -9.35 6.14 3.98
N ASP A 72 -8.77 6.79 2.98
CA ASP A 72 -7.37 7.24 3.02
C ASP A 72 -7.31 8.76 3.19
N TYR A 73 -7.71 9.52 2.16
CA TYR A 73 -7.90 10.97 2.27
C TYR A 73 -9.30 11.39 2.76
N GLY A 74 -10.29 10.51 2.65
CA GLY A 74 -11.65 10.76 3.15
C GLY A 74 -11.72 10.88 4.68
N HIS A 75 -12.89 11.26 5.19
CA HIS A 75 -13.15 11.47 6.61
C HIS A 75 -14.24 10.57 7.19
N PHE A 76 -14.93 9.79 6.35
CA PHE A 76 -15.94 8.84 6.79
C PHE A 76 -15.51 7.39 6.53
N ILE A 77 -16.00 6.47 7.36
CA ILE A 77 -16.13 5.06 7.00
C ILE A 77 -17.47 4.92 6.29
N LEU A 78 -17.48 4.35 5.09
CA LEU A 78 -18.71 4.18 4.32
C LEU A 78 -19.20 2.74 4.40
N PHE A 79 -20.52 2.59 4.33
CA PHE A 79 -21.21 1.31 4.28
C PHE A 79 -22.13 1.31 3.08
N TYR A 80 -21.85 0.48 2.09
CA TYR A 80 -22.73 0.23 0.97
C TYR A 80 -23.59 -1.01 1.24
N SER A 81 -24.90 -0.90 1.10
CA SER A 81 -25.81 -2.04 1.26
C SER A 81 -26.12 -2.68 -0.08
N LEU A 82 -25.69 -3.92 -0.29
CA LEU A 82 -25.95 -4.70 -1.52
C LEU A 82 -27.44 -4.95 -1.74
N LYS A 83 -28.23 -5.02 -0.67
CA LYS A 83 -29.68 -5.23 -0.74
C LYS A 83 -30.47 -3.97 -1.04
N LYS A 84 -30.00 -2.82 -0.54
CA LYS A 84 -30.75 -1.55 -0.61
C LYS A 84 -30.20 -0.59 -1.67
N ASP A 85 -29.04 -0.88 -2.23
CA ASP A 85 -28.32 -0.02 -3.17
C ASP A 85 -28.19 1.41 -2.64
N CYS A 86 -27.67 1.52 -1.41
CA CYS A 86 -27.51 2.82 -0.77
C CYS A 86 -26.29 2.87 0.16
N TRP A 87 -25.80 4.10 0.35
CA TRP A 87 -24.67 4.40 1.21
C TRP A 87 -25.12 4.94 2.57
N ALA A 88 -24.46 4.47 3.61
CA ALA A 88 -24.44 5.09 4.94
C ALA A 88 -22.99 5.48 5.27
N LYS A 89 -22.82 6.42 6.19
CA LYS A 89 -21.49 6.93 6.57
C LYS A 89 -21.37 7.09 8.07
N VAL A 90 -20.15 6.88 8.56
CA VAL A 90 -19.77 7.06 9.96
C VAL A 90 -18.55 7.97 9.99
N GLU A 91 -18.67 9.11 10.66
CA GLU A 91 -17.59 10.10 10.72
C GLU A 91 -16.49 9.64 11.66
N ILE A 92 -15.23 9.79 11.24
CA ILE A 92 -14.07 9.58 12.11
C ILE A 92 -13.74 10.90 12.78
N GLU A 93 -13.80 10.92 14.11
CA GLU A 93 -13.40 12.09 14.89
C GLU A 93 -11.90 12.37 14.73
N THR A 94 -11.60 13.54 14.16
CA THR A 94 -10.22 14.03 14.02
C THR A 94 -10.16 15.52 14.35
N SER A 95 -9.07 15.95 14.99
CA SER A 95 -8.83 17.36 15.32
C SER A 95 -8.39 18.19 14.13
N LYS A 96 -8.01 17.56 13.01
CA LYS A 96 -7.56 18.20 11.77
C LYS A 96 -8.04 17.41 10.54
N LYS A 97 -8.28 18.10 9.43
CA LYS A 97 -8.40 17.49 8.10
C LYS A 97 -7.02 16.99 7.62
N SER A 98 -6.55 15.89 8.21
CA SER A 98 -5.35 15.16 7.77
C SER A 98 -5.76 13.85 7.11
N ARG A 99 -4.91 13.34 6.21
CA ARG A 99 -5.03 11.98 5.65
C ARG A 99 -5.19 10.99 6.80
N LEU A 100 -6.25 10.17 6.77
CA LEU A 100 -6.53 9.16 7.80
C LEU A 100 -5.72 7.90 7.57
N ALA A 101 -5.48 7.51 6.32
CA ALA A 101 -4.67 6.35 5.98
C ALA A 101 -5.11 5.07 6.73
N CYS A 102 -6.39 4.70 6.58
CA CYS A 102 -6.97 3.49 7.18
C CYS A 102 -6.69 2.26 6.30
N TRP A 103 -5.43 1.85 6.26
CA TRP A 103 -4.96 0.83 5.31
C TRP A 103 -5.11 -0.60 5.84
N ASN A 104 -5.22 -0.79 7.16
CA ASN A 104 -5.18 -2.11 7.78
C ASN A 104 -6.38 -2.32 8.70
N TYR A 105 -6.90 -3.55 8.74
CA TYR A 105 -8.01 -3.90 9.61
C TYR A 105 -7.97 -5.37 10.08
N ILE A 106 -8.58 -5.63 11.24
CA ILE A 106 -8.83 -6.98 11.75
C ILE A 106 -10.32 -7.09 12.07
N LYS A 107 -10.99 -8.06 11.45
CA LYS A 107 -12.40 -8.37 11.73
C LYS A 107 -12.52 -9.43 12.83
N LYS A 108 -13.36 -9.17 13.83
CA LYS A 108 -13.67 -10.07 14.95
C LYS A 108 -15.18 -10.12 15.19
N GLY A 109 -15.83 -11.14 14.64
CA GLY A 109 -17.28 -11.27 14.73
C GLY A 109 -17.98 -10.05 14.13
N GLU A 110 -18.79 -9.37 14.94
CA GLU A 110 -19.52 -8.14 14.57
C GLU A 110 -18.70 -6.84 14.72
N LYS A 111 -17.40 -6.95 14.99
CA LYS A 111 -16.50 -5.80 15.14
C LYS A 111 -15.40 -5.78 14.10
N ILE A 112 -14.97 -4.58 13.73
CA ILE A 112 -13.74 -4.34 12.96
C ILE A 112 -12.85 -3.39 13.73
N TYR A 113 -11.58 -3.76 13.86
CA TYR A 113 -10.51 -2.89 14.31
C TYR A 113 -9.83 -2.32 13.08
N ILE A 114 -9.75 -1.00 12.96
CA ILE A 114 -9.15 -0.33 11.81
C ILE A 114 -7.97 0.48 12.32
N LEU A 115 -6.78 0.21 11.81
CA LEU A 115 -5.62 1.03 12.11
C LEU A 115 -5.60 2.24 11.17
N SER A 116 -5.61 3.44 11.75
CA SER A 116 -5.39 4.69 11.05
C SER A 116 -3.96 5.18 11.30
N ASN A 117 -3.15 5.19 10.25
CA ASN A 117 -1.77 5.68 10.32
C ASN A 117 -1.73 7.20 10.55
N GLY A 118 -2.70 7.92 9.99
CA GLY A 118 -2.77 9.38 10.07
C GLY A 118 -3.00 9.93 11.48
N ILE A 119 -3.91 9.30 12.23
CA ILE A 119 -4.20 9.72 13.63
C ILE A 119 -3.50 8.83 14.67
N LYS A 120 -2.79 7.78 14.23
CA LYS A 120 -2.02 6.82 15.07
C LYS A 120 -2.88 6.09 16.09
N LYS A 121 -4.10 5.70 15.67
CA LYS A 121 -5.06 4.99 16.52
C LYS A 121 -5.62 3.76 15.84
N VAL A 122 -6.03 2.80 16.66
CA VAL A 122 -6.96 1.75 16.26
C VAL A 122 -8.38 2.21 16.58
N ILE A 123 -9.26 2.16 15.57
CA ILE A 123 -10.67 2.48 15.63
C ILE A 123 -11.45 1.18 15.79
N GLU A 124 -12.22 1.03 16.86
CA GLU A 124 -13.15 -0.09 17.03
C GLU A 124 -14.52 0.30 16.49
N LEU A 125 -14.93 -0.37 15.41
CA LEU A 125 -16.19 -0.17 14.70
C LEU A 125 -17.12 -1.36 14.97
N ASP A 126 -18.36 -1.06 15.36
CA ASP A 126 -19.45 -2.03 15.38
C ASP A 126 -20.10 -2.10 14.00
N ILE A 127 -20.11 -3.28 13.39
CA ILE A 127 -20.62 -3.49 12.02
C ILE A 127 -22.15 -3.35 11.98
N LYS A 128 -22.83 -3.87 13.00
CA LYS A 128 -24.29 -3.95 13.03
C LYS A 128 -24.92 -2.60 13.35
N GLU A 129 -24.38 -1.93 14.37
CA GLU A 129 -24.83 -0.60 14.77
C GLU A 129 -24.28 0.50 13.85
N LYS A 130 -23.34 0.17 12.95
CA LYS A 130 -22.66 1.10 12.04
C LYS A 130 -22.13 2.32 12.80
N LYS A 131 -21.35 2.06 13.85
CA LYS A 131 -20.90 3.10 14.79
C LYS A 131 -19.49 2.82 15.29
N ILE A 132 -18.70 3.89 15.40
CA ILE A 132 -17.42 3.84 16.11
C ILE A 132 -17.67 3.77 17.60
N MET A 133 -17.15 2.72 18.23
CA MET A 133 -17.33 2.45 19.64
C MET A 133 -16.23 3.10 20.48
N LYS A 134 -14.98 3.04 20.00
CA LYS A 134 -13.81 3.53 20.74
C LYS A 134 -12.60 3.76 19.84
N TYR A 135 -11.70 4.62 20.31
CA TYR A 135 -10.37 4.82 19.77
C TYR A 135 -9.31 4.36 20.78
N TYR A 136 -8.24 3.74 20.29
CA TYR A 136 -7.11 3.30 21.08
C TYR A 136 -5.82 3.88 20.50
N ASP A 137 -5.08 4.63 21.32
CA ASP A 137 -3.81 5.22 20.88
C ASP A 137 -2.74 4.12 20.71
N VAL A 138 -2.09 4.07 19.54
CA VAL A 138 -1.00 3.14 19.26
C VAL A 138 0.34 3.74 19.68
N SER A 139 0.58 4.99 19.27
CA SER A 139 1.80 5.72 19.60
C SER A 139 1.47 7.15 20.02
N LYS A 140 2.20 7.63 21.03
CA LYS A 140 2.15 9.03 21.47
C LYS A 140 3.20 9.91 20.78
N ALA A 141 4.14 9.31 20.06
CA ALA A 141 5.18 10.04 19.34
C ALA A 141 4.56 10.66 18.08
N LEU A 142 4.41 12.00 18.07
CA LEU A 142 3.75 12.71 16.97
C LEU A 142 4.59 12.78 15.69
N ASP A 143 5.92 12.67 15.82
CA ASP A 143 6.93 12.69 14.76
C ASP A 143 7.14 11.33 14.08
N ASP A 144 6.61 10.24 14.66
CA ASP A 144 6.73 8.91 14.06
C ASP A 144 5.91 8.75 12.77
N TYR A 145 6.33 7.85 11.90
CA TYR A 145 5.55 7.41 10.75
C TYR A 145 5.44 5.89 10.81
N PHE A 146 4.24 5.37 10.62
CA PHE A 146 4.05 3.94 10.52
C PHE A 146 4.42 3.46 9.12
N GLY A 147 5.26 2.43 9.05
CA GLY A 147 5.52 1.68 7.83
C GLY A 147 4.38 0.72 7.51
N SER A 148 4.71 -0.39 6.86
CA SER A 148 3.76 -1.49 6.63
C SER A 148 3.35 -2.13 7.96
N VAL A 149 2.24 -2.86 7.91
CA VAL A 149 1.66 -3.50 9.08
C VAL A 149 1.35 -4.94 8.73
N VAL A 150 1.84 -5.86 9.55
CA VAL A 150 1.43 -7.26 9.46
C VAL A 150 0.31 -7.53 10.47
N MET A 151 -0.75 -8.17 9.98
CA MET A 151 -1.95 -8.46 10.75
C MET A 151 -1.95 -9.95 11.08
N THR A 152 -2.10 -10.28 12.36
CA THR A 152 -2.41 -11.65 12.78
C THR A 152 -3.92 -11.79 12.99
N SER A 153 -4.36 -12.95 13.50
CA SER A 153 -5.74 -13.08 13.92
C SER A 153 -6.15 -12.00 14.91
N ASP A 154 -5.27 -11.59 15.83
CA ASP A 154 -5.64 -10.78 17.00
C ASP A 154 -4.85 -9.48 17.14
N SER A 155 -3.78 -9.28 16.39
CA SER A 155 -2.88 -8.14 16.62
C SER A 155 -2.42 -7.47 15.34
N PHE A 156 -2.22 -6.15 15.41
CA PHE A 156 -1.45 -5.39 14.44
C PHE A 156 0.00 -5.30 14.92
N TYR A 157 0.95 -5.66 14.06
CA TYR A 157 2.38 -5.44 14.25
C TYR A 157 2.79 -4.31 13.31
N ILE A 158 3.11 -3.16 13.89
CA ILE A 158 3.23 -1.89 13.19
C ILE A 158 4.67 -1.42 13.32
N VAL A 159 5.39 -1.39 12.20
CA VAL A 159 6.78 -0.94 12.21
C VAL A 159 6.85 0.58 12.30
N SER A 160 7.64 1.09 13.24
CA SER A 160 8.01 2.50 13.27
C SER A 160 9.03 2.77 12.17
N SER A 161 8.82 3.81 11.37
CA SER A 161 9.81 4.29 10.41
C SER A 161 10.81 5.27 11.03
N ALA A 162 10.50 5.87 12.19
CA ALA A 162 11.39 6.77 12.90
C ALA A 162 12.26 6.06 13.95
N TYR A 163 11.75 4.99 14.54
CA TYR A 163 12.38 4.28 15.65
C TYR A 163 12.61 2.81 15.32
N LEU A 164 13.60 2.18 15.95
CA LEU A 164 13.87 0.75 15.83
C LEU A 164 12.91 -0.07 16.72
N THR A 165 11.61 0.11 16.51
CA THR A 165 10.56 -0.48 17.34
C THR A 165 9.39 -0.94 16.49
N VAL A 166 8.75 -2.03 16.90
CA VAL A 166 7.46 -2.48 16.40
C VAL A 166 6.42 -2.31 17.50
N TYR A 167 5.36 -1.55 17.21
CA TYR A 167 4.19 -1.47 18.08
C TYR A 167 3.31 -2.70 17.84
N ILE A 168 2.86 -3.35 18.91
CA ILE A 168 1.99 -4.51 18.83
C ILE A 168 0.68 -4.17 19.53
N PHE A 169 -0.37 -3.87 18.77
CA PHE A 169 -1.71 -3.64 19.34
C PHE A 169 -2.49 -4.94 19.34
N ASN A 170 -2.94 -5.39 20.51
CA ASN A 170 -3.77 -6.59 20.64
C ASN A 170 -5.26 -6.22 20.70
N CYS A 171 -6.06 -6.75 19.77
CA CYS A 171 -7.48 -6.46 19.62
C CYS A 171 -8.36 -7.03 20.76
N LEU A 172 -7.87 -8.03 21.51
CA LEU A 172 -8.57 -8.63 22.63
C LEU A 172 -8.33 -7.85 23.93
N SER A 173 -7.05 -7.67 24.31
CA SER A 173 -6.68 -6.94 25.54
C SER A 173 -6.82 -5.43 25.40
N LYS A 174 -6.81 -4.90 24.16
CA LYS A 174 -6.81 -3.47 23.83
C LYS A 174 -5.54 -2.73 24.24
N GLU A 175 -4.47 -3.47 24.46
CA GLU A 175 -3.19 -2.93 24.91
C GLU A 175 -2.18 -2.88 23.77
N VAL A 176 -1.25 -1.92 23.89
CA VAL A 176 -0.08 -1.81 23.03
C VAL A 176 1.14 -2.29 23.80
N SER A 177 1.86 -3.25 23.23
CA SER A 177 3.22 -3.60 23.67
C SER A 177 4.24 -3.14 22.63
N LEU A 178 5.50 -3.04 23.06
CA LEU A 178 6.61 -2.62 22.20
C LEU A 178 7.60 -3.78 22.06
N PHE A 179 7.98 -4.05 20.81
CA PHE A 179 9.12 -4.89 20.50
C PHE A 179 10.26 -4.03 20.00
N ASN A 180 11.34 -3.94 20.78
CA ASN A 180 12.51 -3.15 20.39
C ASN A 180 13.45 -4.02 19.57
N ILE A 181 13.73 -3.56 18.36
CA ILE A 181 14.71 -4.17 17.47
C ILE A 181 16.11 -3.82 18.02
N PRO A 182 17.10 -4.72 17.97
CA PRO A 182 18.45 -4.44 18.44
C PRO A 182 19.00 -3.10 17.94
N THR A 183 19.55 -2.29 18.84
CA THR A 183 19.73 -0.83 18.69
C THR A 183 20.94 -0.41 17.87
N ASN A 184 21.78 -1.34 17.44
CA ASN A 184 22.98 -1.08 16.64
C ASN A 184 22.71 -0.98 15.13
N LEU A 185 21.44 -0.88 14.73
CA LEU A 185 21.04 -0.83 13.33
C LEU A 185 20.84 0.61 12.85
N GLU A 186 21.54 0.97 11.78
CA GLU A 186 21.30 2.23 11.07
C GLU A 186 20.42 1.98 9.84
N ASP A 187 19.23 1.44 10.04
CA ASP A 187 18.22 1.35 8.97
C ASP A 187 16.84 1.81 9.48
N ASN A 188 16.07 2.41 8.59
CA ASN A 188 14.70 2.83 8.86
C ASN A 188 13.80 1.82 8.17
N PHE A 189 13.11 1.00 8.97
CA PHE A 189 12.28 -0.05 8.43
C PHE A 189 10.99 0.50 7.82
N ARG A 190 10.66 -0.04 6.66
CA ARG A 190 9.40 0.23 5.97
C ARG A 190 8.54 -1.01 5.92
N THR A 191 9.10 -2.16 5.59
CA THR A 191 8.31 -3.40 5.46
C THR A 191 8.47 -4.29 6.68
N ILE A 192 7.42 -5.02 7.02
CA ILE A 192 7.38 -6.03 8.08
C ILE A 192 6.57 -7.24 7.60
N CYS A 193 7.05 -8.42 7.95
CA CYS A 193 6.33 -9.66 7.81
C CYS A 193 6.53 -10.50 9.06
N TYR A 194 5.54 -11.29 9.46
CA TYR A 194 5.58 -12.09 10.68
C TYR A 194 5.14 -13.53 10.40
N ASP A 195 5.90 -14.50 10.90
CA ASP A 195 5.64 -15.93 10.73
C ASP A 195 5.40 -16.67 12.06
N ASN A 196 4.78 -15.98 13.02
CA ASN A 196 4.53 -16.40 14.41
C ASN A 196 5.72 -16.32 15.36
N LYS A 197 6.96 -16.45 14.87
CA LYS A 197 8.16 -16.34 15.75
C LYS A 197 9.19 -15.36 15.23
N LEU A 198 9.19 -15.10 13.94
CA LEU A 198 10.19 -14.27 13.29
C LEU A 198 9.51 -13.06 12.67
N LEU A 199 10.11 -11.90 12.93
CA LEU A 199 9.87 -10.68 12.19
C LEU A 199 10.89 -10.57 11.06
N TRP A 200 10.39 -10.41 9.85
CA TRP A 200 11.17 -10.13 8.66
C TRP A 200 11.00 -8.66 8.32
N LEU A 201 12.09 -7.90 8.31
CA LEU A 201 12.08 -6.46 8.16
C LEU A 201 12.96 -6.05 6.99
N SER A 202 12.56 -5.00 6.29
CA SER A 202 13.38 -4.35 5.28
C SER A 202 13.20 -2.84 5.30
N GLY A 203 14.22 -2.12 4.86
CA GLY A 203 14.29 -0.67 4.92
C GLY A 203 14.88 -0.08 3.66
N ARG A 204 15.86 0.80 3.85
CA ARG A 204 16.51 1.56 2.77
C ARG A 204 17.88 1.02 2.39
N LYS A 205 18.39 0.04 3.15
CA LYS A 205 19.65 -0.64 2.87
C LYS A 205 19.41 -1.96 2.17
N LYS A 206 20.40 -2.42 1.39
CA LYS A 206 20.43 -3.77 0.78
C LYS A 206 20.64 -4.86 1.83
N LYS A 207 19.70 -4.94 2.78
CA LYS A 207 19.71 -5.83 3.93
C LYS A 207 18.28 -6.30 4.20
N ILE A 208 18.13 -7.59 4.47
CA ILE A 208 16.91 -8.17 5.04
C ILE A 208 17.24 -8.63 6.46
N TYR A 209 16.37 -8.28 7.40
CA TYR A 209 16.59 -8.54 8.81
C TYR A 209 15.58 -9.57 9.30
N LYS A 210 16.06 -10.59 10.00
CA LYS A 210 15.24 -11.65 10.59
C LYS A 210 15.42 -11.61 12.10
N CYS A 211 14.39 -11.19 12.80
CA CYS A 211 14.43 -11.03 14.25
C CYS A 211 13.50 -12.03 14.93
N ASN A 212 14.04 -12.83 15.85
CA ASN A 212 13.25 -13.75 16.65
C ASN A 212 12.60 -13.00 17.83
N THR A 213 11.27 -13.04 17.92
CA THR A 213 10.52 -12.28 18.93
C THR A 213 10.61 -12.87 20.33
N GLU A 214 11.05 -14.12 20.48
CA GLU A 214 11.21 -14.82 21.77
C GLU A 214 12.64 -14.67 22.31
N THR A 215 13.64 -14.75 21.44
CA THR A 215 15.06 -14.76 21.84
C THR A 215 15.78 -13.44 21.61
N ASN A 216 15.17 -12.49 20.89
CA ASN A 216 15.79 -11.26 20.37
C ASN A 216 17.02 -11.50 19.49
N GLN A 217 17.22 -12.72 18.99
CA GLN A 217 18.28 -13.00 18.01
C GLN A 217 17.97 -12.28 16.69
N LEU A 218 18.99 -11.70 16.09
CA LEU A 218 18.92 -10.99 14.82
C LEU A 218 19.90 -11.61 13.82
N ASP A 219 19.37 -12.08 12.69
CA ASP A 219 20.14 -12.48 11.53
C ASP A 219 19.96 -11.43 10.42
N ILE A 220 21.03 -11.14 9.67
CA ILE A 220 21.05 -10.14 8.59
C ILE A 220 21.50 -10.81 7.29
N PHE A 221 20.72 -10.61 6.22
CA PHE A 221 21.02 -11.10 4.88
C PHE A 221 21.45 -9.94 4.00
N GLU A 222 22.68 -10.01 3.46
CA GLU A 222 23.31 -8.93 2.69
C GLU A 222 23.68 -9.38 1.25
N GLU A 223 23.50 -10.66 0.94
CA GLU A 223 23.81 -11.26 -0.37
C GLU A 223 22.71 -10.97 -1.39
N PHE A 224 22.63 -9.72 -1.84
CA PHE A 224 21.76 -9.30 -2.94
C PHE A 224 22.41 -9.56 -4.30
N PRO A 225 21.62 -9.74 -5.37
CA PRO A 225 22.15 -9.80 -6.73
C PRO A 225 22.99 -8.55 -7.06
N ASN A 226 24.10 -8.72 -7.79
CA ASN A 226 25.00 -7.61 -8.11
C ASN A 226 24.32 -6.51 -8.94
N ASP A 227 23.37 -6.88 -9.78
CA ASP A 227 22.56 -5.97 -10.60
C ASP A 227 21.26 -5.53 -9.91
N PHE A 228 21.10 -5.78 -8.61
CA PHE A 228 19.99 -5.25 -7.82
C PHE A 228 20.20 -3.75 -7.58
N GLY A 229 19.21 -2.94 -7.93
CA GLY A 229 19.29 -1.50 -7.79
C GLY A 229 17.93 -0.82 -7.78
N ILE A 230 17.95 0.50 -7.64
CA ILE A 230 16.74 1.34 -7.68
C ILE A 230 16.64 2.05 -9.02
N TYR A 231 15.45 2.07 -9.61
CA TYR A 231 15.18 2.86 -10.79
C TYR A 231 15.12 4.35 -10.48
N ASN A 232 15.50 5.15 -11.47
CA ASN A 232 15.62 6.60 -11.35
C ASN A 232 14.29 7.35 -11.58
N PHE A 233 13.22 6.97 -10.86
CA PHE A 233 11.91 7.64 -10.95
C PHE A 233 11.96 9.15 -10.62
N ALA A 234 12.94 9.53 -9.81
CA ALA A 234 13.13 10.90 -9.32
C ALA A 234 14.09 11.76 -10.17
N ASN A 235 14.68 11.19 -11.24
CA ASN A 235 15.72 11.83 -12.04
C ASN A 235 16.89 12.40 -11.19
N LYS A 236 17.34 11.61 -10.21
CA LYS A 236 18.46 11.91 -9.29
C LYS A 236 19.80 11.40 -9.80
N PHE A 237 19.80 10.39 -10.65
CA PHE A 237 21.00 9.73 -11.17
C PHE A 237 21.16 9.97 -12.68
N ASP A 238 22.36 9.74 -13.22
CA ASP A 238 22.60 9.86 -14.66
C ASP A 238 22.20 8.59 -15.44
N HIS A 239 22.03 7.47 -14.74
CA HIS A 239 21.64 6.18 -15.29
C HIS A 239 20.18 5.84 -14.97
N ILE A 240 19.63 4.86 -15.68
CA ILE A 240 18.25 4.37 -15.47
C ILE A 240 18.12 3.65 -14.11
N ILE A 241 19.17 2.95 -13.67
CA ILE A 241 19.19 2.15 -12.43
C ILE A 241 20.49 2.32 -11.63
N GLU A 242 20.37 2.62 -10.34
CA GLU A 242 21.49 2.78 -9.40
C GLU A 242 21.68 1.50 -8.58
N CYS A 243 22.78 0.78 -8.84
CA CYS A 243 23.10 -0.51 -8.23
C CYS A 243 24.25 -0.44 -7.21
N GLU A 244 25.01 0.64 -7.11
CA GLU A 244 26.24 0.68 -6.31
C GLU A 244 26.01 1.20 -4.88
N LEU A 245 24.90 1.91 -4.64
CA LEU A 245 24.61 2.43 -3.32
C LEU A 245 24.21 1.33 -2.32
N GLU A 246 24.80 1.39 -1.12
CA GLU A 246 24.41 0.54 0.01
C GLU A 246 23.10 0.99 0.68
N ARG A 247 22.78 2.29 0.58
CA ARG A 247 21.59 2.93 1.17
C ARG A 247 20.96 3.89 0.16
N TYR A 248 19.64 3.85 0.09
CA TYR A 248 18.83 4.74 -0.76
C TYR A 248 17.98 5.71 0.06
N ASP A 249 17.46 6.75 -0.60
CA ASP A 249 16.60 7.75 0.04
C ASP A 249 15.18 7.22 0.30
N VAL A 250 14.77 6.17 -0.40
CA VAL A 250 13.46 5.54 -0.30
C VAL A 250 13.59 4.06 0.08
N PRO A 251 12.54 3.44 0.62
CA PRO A 251 12.52 2.01 0.90
C PRO A 251 12.77 1.16 -0.36
N LEU A 252 13.43 0.03 -0.19
CA LEU A 252 13.66 -0.91 -1.30
C LEU A 252 12.38 -1.61 -1.76
N PHE A 253 11.51 -1.92 -0.81
CA PHE A 253 10.33 -2.75 -1.01
C PHE A 253 9.08 -2.01 -0.53
N ILE A 254 7.97 -2.19 -1.26
CA ILE A 254 6.67 -1.63 -0.89
C ILE A 254 5.94 -2.54 0.10
N GLU A 255 6.15 -3.86 -0.03
CA GLU A 255 5.48 -4.87 0.76
C GLU A 255 6.40 -6.08 1.00
N SER A 256 6.20 -6.74 2.13
CA SER A 256 6.81 -8.05 2.40
C SER A 256 5.77 -9.03 2.93
N VAL A 257 5.73 -10.25 2.38
CA VAL A 257 4.69 -11.23 2.71
C VAL A 257 5.25 -12.65 2.88
N LYS A 258 4.82 -13.36 3.93
CA LYS A 258 5.10 -14.79 4.12
C LYS A 258 4.06 -15.60 3.38
N LEU A 259 4.51 -16.49 2.50
CA LEU A 259 3.67 -17.50 1.85
C LEU A 259 4.36 -18.86 2.00
N ASP A 260 3.74 -19.75 2.75
CA ASP A 260 4.30 -21.05 3.15
C ASP A 260 5.78 -20.92 3.58
N LYS A 261 6.73 -21.51 2.83
CA LYS A 261 8.17 -21.53 3.12
C LYS A 261 8.94 -20.37 2.49
N LYS A 262 8.27 -19.34 1.98
CA LYS A 262 8.92 -18.19 1.32
C LYS A 262 8.52 -16.87 1.98
N VAL A 263 9.46 -15.94 2.07
CA VAL A 263 9.18 -14.53 2.39
C VAL A 263 9.45 -13.73 1.13
N TRP A 264 8.41 -13.15 0.56
CA TRP A 264 8.47 -12.34 -0.65
C TRP A 264 8.68 -10.87 -0.31
N PHE A 265 9.47 -10.19 -1.12
CA PHE A 265 9.75 -8.76 -1.02
C PHE A 265 9.37 -8.11 -2.36
N ILE A 266 8.27 -7.36 -2.36
CA ILE A 266 7.73 -6.73 -3.56
C ILE A 266 8.40 -5.37 -3.74
N PRO A 267 8.99 -5.07 -4.91
CA PRO A 267 9.69 -3.83 -5.18
C PRO A 267 8.84 -2.59 -4.96
N PHE A 268 9.45 -1.59 -4.33
CA PHE A 268 8.91 -0.23 -4.41
C PHE A 268 9.34 0.42 -5.72
N GLN A 269 10.63 0.75 -5.82
CA GLN A 269 11.27 1.34 -6.99
C GLN A 269 12.46 0.49 -7.48
N THR A 270 12.69 -0.65 -6.85
CA THR A 270 13.79 -1.55 -7.19
C THR A 270 13.47 -2.41 -8.41
N ASN A 271 14.49 -2.95 -9.06
CA ASN A 271 14.32 -3.68 -10.31
C ASN A 271 13.88 -5.14 -10.18
N LYS A 272 14.00 -5.76 -8.99
CA LYS A 272 13.79 -7.20 -8.82
C LYS A 272 12.86 -7.53 -7.67
N ILE A 273 11.90 -8.41 -7.94
CA ILE A 273 11.16 -9.11 -6.89
C ILE A 273 12.12 -10.13 -6.29
N LEU A 274 12.28 -10.10 -4.97
CA LEU A 274 13.11 -11.07 -4.25
C LEU A 274 12.22 -11.96 -3.38
N PHE A 275 12.68 -13.18 -3.13
CA PHE A 275 12.11 -14.02 -2.08
C PHE A 275 13.19 -14.79 -1.34
N LEU A 276 13.01 -14.91 -0.03
CA LEU A 276 13.86 -15.72 0.83
C LEU A 276 13.19 -17.08 1.07
N ASP A 277 13.89 -18.17 0.74
CA ASP A 277 13.48 -19.51 1.17
C ASP A 277 13.82 -19.68 2.65
N THR A 278 12.81 -19.91 3.49
CA THR A 278 12.99 -20.00 4.95
C THR A 278 13.56 -21.32 5.43
N VAL A 279 13.65 -22.34 4.57
CA VAL A 279 14.30 -23.62 4.86
C VAL A 279 15.80 -23.51 4.56
N THR A 280 16.16 -22.97 3.39
CA THR A 280 17.57 -22.87 2.98
C THR A 280 18.24 -21.57 3.42
N ASN A 281 17.46 -20.58 3.90
CA ASN A 281 17.90 -19.21 4.19
C ASN A 281 18.62 -18.56 3.00
N LYS A 282 18.16 -18.85 1.76
CA LYS A 282 18.74 -18.27 0.54
C LYS A 282 17.81 -17.21 -0.04
N LEU A 283 18.40 -16.08 -0.42
CA LEU A 283 17.72 -15.03 -1.15
C LEU A 283 17.76 -15.36 -2.64
N ASN A 284 16.60 -15.32 -3.29
CA ASN A 284 16.43 -15.66 -4.69
C ASN A 284 15.70 -14.54 -5.41
N GLU A 285 15.88 -14.51 -6.72
CA GLU A 285 15.23 -13.57 -7.62
C GLU A 285 14.00 -14.22 -8.24
N PHE A 286 12.93 -13.43 -8.42
CA PHE A 286 11.79 -13.82 -9.23
C PHE A 286 11.63 -12.84 -10.39
N VAL A 287 11.68 -13.36 -11.61
CA VAL A 287 11.67 -12.56 -12.83
C VAL A 287 10.30 -12.63 -13.48
N ILE A 288 9.74 -11.46 -13.77
CA ILE A 288 8.59 -11.27 -14.64
C ILE A 288 9.13 -10.62 -15.91
N LEU A 289 8.80 -11.20 -17.06
CA LEU A 289 9.32 -10.72 -18.35
C LEU A 289 8.69 -9.36 -18.68
N ASP A 290 9.43 -8.55 -19.44
CA ASP A 290 8.99 -7.25 -19.94
C ASP A 290 8.62 -6.24 -18.83
N GLU A 291 9.17 -6.39 -17.63
CA GLU A 291 8.96 -5.46 -16.51
C GLU A 291 10.14 -4.49 -16.34
N GLU A 292 11.26 -4.62 -17.06
CA GLU A 292 12.37 -3.68 -16.92
C GLU A 292 11.96 -2.25 -17.32
N GLU A 293 12.29 -1.27 -16.47
CA GLU A 293 11.96 0.13 -16.78
C GLU A 293 12.88 0.71 -17.86
N THR A 294 12.31 1.61 -18.65
CA THR A 294 12.99 2.40 -19.69
C THR A 294 12.87 3.89 -19.35
N GLU A 295 13.64 4.75 -19.98
CA GLU A 295 13.46 6.21 -19.78
C GLU A 295 12.03 6.67 -20.06
N THR A 296 11.37 6.09 -21.07
CA THR A 296 10.00 6.42 -21.44
C THR A 296 9.01 6.00 -20.37
N SER A 297 9.13 4.76 -19.86
CA SER A 297 8.21 4.28 -18.83
C SER A 297 8.40 5.01 -17.49
N LEU A 298 9.64 5.36 -17.12
CA LEU A 298 9.92 6.18 -15.94
C LEU A 298 9.29 7.58 -16.06
N LYS A 299 9.37 8.23 -17.23
CA LYS A 299 8.76 9.55 -17.47
C LYS A 299 7.23 9.51 -17.45
N ASN A 300 6.63 8.41 -17.88
CA ASN A 300 5.19 8.23 -17.95
C ASN A 300 4.58 7.65 -16.65
N ASN A 301 5.42 7.25 -15.68
CA ASN A 301 4.94 6.62 -14.46
C ASN A 301 4.18 7.63 -13.57
N ILE A 302 3.00 7.20 -13.10
CA ILE A 302 2.04 8.04 -12.39
C ILE A 302 2.34 8.13 -10.89
N LEU A 303 2.92 7.09 -10.27
CA LEU A 303 3.05 7.01 -8.80
C LEU A 303 4.50 7.00 -8.30
N GLY A 304 5.48 6.87 -9.20
CA GLY A 304 6.87 6.57 -8.84
C GLY A 304 7.02 5.18 -8.21
N HIS A 305 6.17 4.23 -8.58
CA HIS A 305 6.17 2.85 -8.06
C HIS A 305 6.30 1.87 -9.21
N LYS A 306 6.84 0.68 -8.94
CA LYS A 306 6.89 -0.42 -9.90
C LYS A 306 5.57 -1.20 -9.97
N TYR A 307 5.06 -1.60 -8.80
CA TYR A 307 3.86 -2.39 -8.66
C TYR A 307 2.91 -1.80 -7.61
N LEU A 308 1.63 -2.14 -7.75
CA LEU A 308 0.67 -2.11 -6.65
C LEU A 308 0.37 -3.55 -6.24
N VAL A 309 0.32 -3.82 -4.94
CA VAL A 309 -0.04 -5.15 -4.41
C VAL A 309 -1.55 -5.16 -4.21
N GLU A 310 -2.26 -5.83 -5.12
CA GLU A 310 -3.72 -5.80 -5.14
C GLU A 310 -4.31 -6.86 -4.21
N TYR A 311 -3.71 -8.06 -4.13
CA TYR A 311 -4.21 -9.10 -3.23
C TYR A 311 -3.17 -10.13 -2.86
N ILE A 312 -3.40 -10.76 -1.71
CA ILE A 312 -2.80 -12.01 -1.29
C ILE A 312 -3.93 -13.01 -1.05
N ARG A 313 -3.91 -14.17 -1.71
CA ARG A 313 -4.97 -15.19 -1.53
C ARG A 313 -4.41 -16.59 -1.33
N GLU A 314 -5.17 -17.37 -0.57
CA GLU A 314 -4.91 -18.81 -0.32
C GLU A 314 -3.52 -19.12 0.25
N ASN A 315 -2.86 -18.14 0.89
CA ASN A 315 -1.48 -18.25 1.37
C ASN A 315 -0.50 -18.73 0.27
N ARG A 316 -0.79 -18.38 -1.00
CA ARG A 316 -0.07 -18.90 -2.16
C ARG A 316 0.10 -17.89 -3.27
N TYR A 317 -0.92 -17.10 -3.57
CA TYR A 317 -0.92 -16.21 -4.73
C TYR A 317 -0.71 -14.75 -4.33
N ILE A 318 0.08 -14.03 -5.13
CA ILE A 318 0.27 -12.58 -5.02
C ILE A 318 -0.26 -11.93 -6.31
N GLY A 319 -1.27 -11.10 -6.17
CA GLY A 319 -1.80 -10.25 -7.23
C GLY A 319 -1.08 -8.92 -7.27
N LEU A 320 -0.45 -8.60 -8.40
CA LEU A 320 0.25 -7.35 -8.65
C LEU A 320 -0.37 -6.62 -9.84
N TYR A 321 -0.55 -5.31 -9.73
CA TYR A 321 -0.78 -4.46 -10.91
C TYR A 321 0.56 -3.88 -11.36
N SER A 322 0.94 -4.09 -12.63
CA SER A 322 2.11 -3.45 -13.22
C SER A 322 1.77 -2.02 -13.62
N LEU A 323 2.43 -1.04 -12.99
CA LEU A 323 2.23 0.36 -13.35
C LEU A 323 2.90 0.72 -14.68
N LYS A 324 3.92 -0.04 -15.09
CA LYS A 324 4.58 0.12 -16.39
C LYS A 324 3.67 -0.36 -17.52
N ASN A 325 3.13 -1.57 -17.39
CA ASN A 325 2.46 -2.26 -18.47
C ASN A 325 0.93 -2.27 -18.36
N GLU A 326 0.38 -1.74 -17.28
CA GLU A 326 -1.07 -1.55 -17.05
C GLU A 326 -1.89 -2.85 -17.16
N TYR A 327 -1.34 -3.94 -16.62
CA TYR A 327 -2.04 -5.22 -16.49
C TYR A 327 -1.87 -5.84 -15.11
N MET A 328 -2.78 -6.76 -14.81
CA MET A 328 -2.74 -7.58 -13.61
C MET A 328 -1.88 -8.82 -13.81
N ILE A 329 -1.04 -9.13 -12.82
CA ILE A 329 -0.18 -10.30 -12.74
C ILE A 329 -0.55 -11.09 -11.50
N GLU A 330 -0.59 -12.40 -11.60
CA GLU A 330 -0.69 -13.28 -10.45
C GLU A 330 0.52 -14.20 -10.38
N ILE A 331 1.30 -14.08 -9.30
CA ILE A 331 2.41 -14.95 -8.97
C ILE A 331 1.89 -16.14 -8.19
N ASP A 332 2.26 -17.36 -8.58
CA ASP A 332 2.07 -18.59 -7.81
C ASP A 332 3.36 -18.89 -7.03
N SER A 333 3.35 -18.60 -5.74
CA SER A 333 4.51 -18.75 -4.86
C SER A 333 5.01 -20.21 -4.78
N ASP A 334 4.11 -21.19 -4.94
CA ASP A 334 4.47 -22.60 -4.81
C ASP A 334 5.18 -23.09 -6.07
N LYS A 335 4.61 -22.78 -7.24
CA LYS A 335 5.15 -23.21 -8.54
C LYS A 335 6.29 -22.32 -9.05
N LEU A 336 6.49 -21.15 -8.43
CA LEU A 336 7.45 -20.14 -8.89
C LEU A 336 7.23 -19.80 -10.36
N ASN A 337 5.98 -19.50 -10.71
CA ASN A 337 5.62 -18.96 -12.01
C ASN A 337 4.57 -17.86 -11.85
N TYR A 338 4.20 -17.22 -12.96
CA TYR A 338 3.19 -16.18 -12.97
C TYR A 338 2.28 -16.31 -14.21
N ARG A 339 1.15 -15.63 -14.15
CA ARG A 339 0.25 -15.44 -15.29
C ARG A 339 -0.24 -13.99 -15.36
N ILE A 340 -0.58 -13.53 -16.56
CA ILE A 340 -1.36 -12.31 -16.73
C ILE A 340 -2.82 -12.65 -16.44
N VAL A 341 -3.45 -11.85 -15.58
CA VAL A 341 -4.84 -12.04 -15.16
C VAL A 341 -5.73 -11.31 -16.18
N PRO A 342 -6.66 -12.01 -16.85
CA PRO A 342 -7.61 -11.37 -17.76
C PRO A 342 -8.44 -10.33 -17.02
N PHE A 343 -8.56 -9.13 -17.57
CA PHE A 343 -9.29 -8.06 -16.92
C PHE A 343 -10.08 -7.28 -17.96
N ASP A 344 -11.39 -7.50 -17.98
CA ASP A 344 -12.30 -6.85 -18.91
C ASP A 344 -13.39 -6.11 -18.16
N PHE A 345 -13.47 -4.80 -18.37
CA PHE A 345 -14.61 -4.01 -17.93
C PHE A 345 -15.86 -4.42 -18.71
N ASP A 346 -16.97 -4.64 -18.01
CA ASP A 346 -18.25 -4.77 -18.66
C ASP A 346 -18.68 -3.44 -19.33
N ASN A 347 -19.67 -3.51 -20.22
CA ASN A 347 -20.15 -2.33 -20.95
C ASN A 347 -20.70 -1.24 -20.00
N SER A 348 -21.22 -1.63 -18.83
CA SER A 348 -21.78 -0.69 -17.86
C SER A 348 -20.69 0.18 -17.21
N CYS A 349 -19.50 -0.39 -17.00
CA CYS A 349 -18.33 0.36 -16.53
C CYS A 349 -17.90 1.42 -17.55
N ILE A 350 -17.84 1.06 -18.83
CA ILE A 350 -17.34 1.94 -19.90
C ILE A 350 -18.20 3.22 -19.99
N GLU A 351 -19.53 3.08 -20.04
CA GLU A 351 -20.45 4.24 -20.14
C GLU A 351 -20.32 5.21 -18.95
N ILE A 352 -20.12 4.67 -17.74
CA ILE A 352 -20.00 5.46 -16.52
C ILE A 352 -18.64 6.16 -16.44
N PHE A 353 -17.57 5.46 -16.83
CA PHE A 353 -16.20 5.94 -16.66
C PHE A 353 -15.77 6.91 -17.74
N GLU A 354 -16.22 6.74 -18.99
CA GLU A 354 -15.95 7.71 -20.05
C GLU A 354 -16.44 9.11 -19.66
N ASN A 355 -17.60 9.22 -19.00
CA ASN A 355 -18.13 10.52 -18.56
C ASN A 355 -17.36 11.14 -17.37
N LYS A 356 -16.77 10.33 -16.48
CA LYS A 356 -16.06 10.80 -15.27
C LYS A 356 -14.58 11.11 -15.51
N ILE A 357 -13.88 10.26 -16.27
CA ILE A 357 -12.41 10.31 -16.48
C ILE A 357 -11.97 11.66 -17.09
N PHE A 358 -12.74 12.25 -18.02
CA PHE A 358 -12.42 13.57 -18.61
C PHE A 358 -12.31 14.70 -17.57
N THR A 359 -12.94 14.55 -16.40
CA THR A 359 -12.96 15.58 -15.33
C THR A 359 -11.79 15.46 -14.35
N GLU A 360 -11.21 14.28 -14.22
CA GLU A 360 -10.22 13.94 -13.17
C GLU A 360 -8.78 13.91 -13.67
N VAL A 361 -8.54 13.56 -14.95
CA VAL A 361 -7.19 13.55 -15.55
C VAL A 361 -6.50 14.91 -15.41
N ARG A 362 -7.21 16.04 -15.52
CA ARG A 362 -6.66 17.39 -15.29
C ARG A 362 -6.29 17.69 -13.83
N LYS A 363 -6.75 16.90 -12.85
CA LYS A 363 -6.55 17.12 -11.41
C LYS A 363 -5.56 16.12 -10.80
N MET A 364 -5.49 14.89 -11.31
CA MET A 364 -4.51 13.88 -10.90
C MET A 364 -3.07 14.41 -11.03
N ASP A 365 -2.75 15.10 -12.11
CA ASP A 365 -1.44 15.75 -12.32
C ASP A 365 -1.01 16.64 -11.16
N THR A 366 -1.96 17.33 -10.51
CA THR A 366 -1.67 18.24 -9.39
C THR A 366 -1.47 17.51 -8.06
N ILE A 367 -2.20 16.41 -7.84
CA ILE A 367 -2.14 15.64 -6.58
C ILE A 367 -0.93 14.73 -6.56
N ILE A 368 -0.64 14.03 -7.65
CA ILE A 368 0.58 13.23 -7.80
C ILE A 368 1.80 14.12 -7.59
N TYR A 369 1.82 15.30 -8.21
CA TYR A 369 2.88 16.29 -7.99
C TYR A 369 3.00 16.68 -6.51
N THR A 370 1.89 16.78 -5.78
CA THR A 370 1.87 17.12 -4.35
C THR A 370 2.27 15.95 -3.44
N GLU A 371 1.88 14.71 -3.77
CA GLU A 371 2.29 13.50 -3.04
C GLU A 371 3.78 13.22 -3.22
N ILE A 372 4.29 13.29 -4.46
CA ILE A 372 5.73 13.22 -4.75
C ILE A 372 6.45 14.28 -3.92
N ILE A 373 5.99 15.54 -3.92
CA ILE A 373 6.62 16.60 -3.10
C ILE A 373 6.54 16.31 -1.59
N ARG A 374 5.42 15.78 -1.09
CA ARG A 374 5.26 15.44 0.35
C ARG A 374 6.17 14.30 0.78
N ASP A 375 6.26 13.23 0.00
CA ASP A 375 7.15 12.10 0.30
C ASP A 375 8.62 12.53 0.20
N PHE A 376 8.95 13.46 -0.72
CA PHE A 376 10.26 14.11 -0.75
C PHE A 376 10.54 14.99 0.46
N GLN A 377 9.54 15.69 1.01
CA GLN A 377 9.68 16.54 2.18
C GLN A 377 9.74 15.74 3.50
N CYS A 378 9.00 14.64 3.61
CA CYS A 378 9.09 13.72 4.76
C CYS A 378 10.48 13.06 4.85
N ASN A 379 11.18 12.86 3.72
CA ASN A 379 12.58 12.41 3.68
C ASN A 379 13.60 13.51 3.99
N LYS A 380 13.18 14.78 4.08
CA LYS A 380 13.99 15.93 4.52
C LYS A 380 13.48 16.47 5.86
N MET A 381 13.45 15.66 6.91
CA MET A 381 13.54 16.22 8.27
C MET A 381 14.97 16.71 8.50
N GLY A 382 15.23 17.92 7.98
CA GLY A 382 16.49 18.62 8.02
C GLY A 382 16.43 19.91 7.21
N LYS A 383 16.04 21.00 7.89
CA LYS A 383 15.96 22.41 7.45
C LYS A 383 14.75 22.82 6.60
N ASN A 384 13.87 23.57 7.26
CA ASN A 384 12.94 24.53 6.68
C ASN A 384 13.68 25.49 5.72
N GLU A 385 13.45 25.37 4.42
CA GLU A 385 13.43 26.51 3.50
C GLU A 385 12.33 26.30 2.47
N LYS A 386 11.30 27.16 2.51
CA LYS A 386 10.21 27.16 1.55
C LYS A 386 10.77 27.49 0.16
N ILE A 387 10.82 26.48 -0.71
CA ILE A 387 11.20 26.60 -2.13
C ILE A 387 10.36 27.68 -2.85
N GLY A 388 9.09 27.82 -2.46
CA GLY A 388 8.20 28.85 -3.00
C GLY A 388 8.66 30.30 -2.76
N SER A 389 9.35 30.58 -1.64
CA SER A 389 9.91 31.92 -1.39
C SER A 389 11.10 32.23 -2.28
N LYS A 390 11.97 31.25 -2.61
CA LYS A 390 13.11 31.48 -3.50
C LYS A 390 12.66 31.80 -4.93
N ILE A 391 11.62 31.13 -5.42
CA ILE A 391 11.04 31.40 -6.75
C ILE A 391 10.38 32.78 -6.78
N TYR A 392 9.63 33.15 -5.73
CA TYR A 392 9.00 34.46 -5.64
C TYR A 392 10.03 35.61 -5.58
N PHE A 393 11.13 35.45 -4.84
CA PHE A 393 12.20 36.44 -4.79
C PHE A 393 13.03 36.46 -6.08
N SER A 394 13.34 35.33 -6.70
CA SER A 394 14.11 35.31 -7.97
C SER A 394 13.36 35.94 -9.14
N ILE A 395 12.03 35.87 -9.17
CA ILE A 395 11.21 36.49 -10.21
C ILE A 395 11.02 38.00 -9.96
N ASN A 396 10.96 38.43 -8.70
CA ASN A 396 10.72 39.83 -8.34
C ASN A 396 12.00 40.66 -8.10
N SER A 397 13.18 40.06 -8.17
CA SER A 397 14.47 40.77 -8.07
C SER A 397 15.04 41.22 -9.43
N SER A 398 14.29 41.01 -10.52
CA SER A 398 14.68 41.38 -11.89
C SER A 398 13.76 42.45 -12.47
N LYS A 399 13.60 43.56 -11.73
CA LYS A 399 13.09 44.84 -12.24
C LYS A 399 13.91 45.99 -11.68
#